data_AF-A0A7Y6X400-F1
#
_entry.id   AF-A0A7Y6X400-F1
#
_cell.length_a   1.000
_cell.length_b   1.000
_cell.length_c   1.000
_cell.angle_alpha   90.00
_cell.angle_beta   90.00
_cell.angle_gamma   90.00
#
_symmetry.space_group_name_H-M   'P 1'
#
loop_
_entity.id
_entity.type
_entity.pdbx_description
1 polymer ?
#
loop_
_entity_poly.entity_id
_entity_poly.type
_entity_poly.pdbx_seq_one_letter_code
_entity_poly.pdbx_strand_id
1 'polypeptide(L)'
;MIGRVQDHLEAIYGFTCEARAEVFVVDTEAAARLGGTGRADEELLVHEAGDALELALYLSPALLDRLKPYESGPLGYVLDSELAGYCQLAEGVSHFLYVAHTAAHGRTVSLLELEAQAEVDKFAVCLLHRWGEGVGAWSQELLQRLFDRVSYRKQLSAQERWRYEEANRLSRRFCARLMGHVAARRLDRLLGDLRYAYRLGAEAKLRHFAHGG
;
A
#
# COMPACT_ATOMS: atom_id res chain seq x y z
N MET A 1 7.51 -11.02 -7.92
CA MET A 1 7.67 -9.78 -7.10
C MET A 1 6.64 -9.65 -5.97
N ILE A 2 5.39 -10.04 -6.20
CA ILE A 2 4.25 -9.93 -5.28
C ILE A 2 4.55 -10.49 -3.88
N GLY A 3 4.98 -11.76 -3.78
CA GLY A 3 5.34 -12.38 -2.50
C GLY A 3 6.40 -11.60 -1.71
N ARG A 4 7.42 -11.04 -2.37
CA ARG A 4 8.45 -10.23 -1.71
C ARG A 4 7.88 -8.95 -1.07
N VAL A 5 6.89 -8.34 -1.70
CA VAL A 5 6.21 -7.17 -1.12
C VAL A 5 5.37 -7.58 0.08
N GLN A 6 4.62 -8.69 -0.04
CA GLN A 6 3.84 -9.21 1.08
C GLN A 6 4.73 -9.54 2.28
N ASP A 7 5.83 -10.26 2.07
CA ASP A 7 6.79 -10.64 3.12
C ASP A 7 7.38 -9.40 3.81
N HIS A 8 7.65 -8.34 3.05
CA HIS A 8 8.15 -7.09 3.60
C HIS A 8 7.09 -6.39 4.46
N LEU A 9 5.83 -6.31 4.01
CA LEU A 9 4.73 -5.75 4.80
C LEU A 9 4.47 -6.56 6.07
N GLU A 10 4.47 -7.88 5.98
CA GLU A 10 4.37 -8.80 7.12
C GLU A 10 5.49 -8.56 8.15
N ALA A 11 6.73 -8.39 7.69
CA ALA A 11 7.86 -8.07 8.56
C ALA A 11 7.75 -6.67 9.22
N ILE A 12 7.27 -5.67 8.46
CA ILE A 12 7.01 -4.32 8.97
C ILE A 12 5.97 -4.39 10.10
N TYR A 13 4.85 -5.07 9.86
CA TYR A 13 3.71 -5.09 10.77
C TYR A 13 3.78 -6.16 11.85
N GLY A 14 4.72 -7.11 11.74
CA GLY A 14 4.98 -8.13 12.75
C GLY A 14 3.85 -9.15 12.85
N PHE A 15 3.27 -9.56 11.72
CA PHE A 15 2.33 -10.66 11.63
C PHE A 15 2.51 -11.40 10.30
N THR A 16 2.00 -12.61 10.20
CA THR A 16 1.98 -13.41 8.96
C THR A 16 0.54 -13.62 8.51
N CYS A 17 0.26 -13.50 7.21
CA CYS A 17 -1.03 -13.85 6.64
C CYS A 17 -0.96 -15.24 6.02
N GLU A 18 -1.93 -16.10 6.32
CA GLU A 18 -2.03 -17.42 5.68
C GLU A 18 -2.31 -17.30 4.17
N ALA A 19 -3.12 -16.31 3.80
CA ALA A 19 -3.44 -16.03 2.40
C ALA A 19 -2.28 -15.30 1.71
N ARG A 20 -1.88 -15.80 0.53
CA ARG A 20 -0.77 -15.25 -0.27
C ARG A 20 -1.32 -14.54 -1.50
N ALA A 21 -1.11 -13.23 -1.61
CA ALA A 21 -1.67 -12.39 -2.67
C ALA A 21 -1.42 -12.94 -4.09
N GLU A 22 -0.24 -13.54 -4.32
CA GLU A 22 0.14 -14.15 -5.59
C GLU A 22 -0.76 -15.31 -6.04
N VAL A 23 -1.40 -16.01 -5.11
CA VAL A 23 -2.37 -17.11 -5.39
C VAL A 23 -3.73 -16.56 -5.81
N PHE A 24 -4.04 -15.32 -5.42
CA PHE A 24 -5.30 -14.65 -5.73
C PHE A 24 -5.20 -13.77 -6.97
N VAL A 25 -4.06 -13.78 -7.67
CA VAL A 25 -3.89 -13.00 -8.90
C VAL A 25 -4.74 -13.57 -10.02
N VAL A 26 -5.56 -12.72 -10.64
CA VAL A 26 -6.43 -13.08 -11.76
C VAL A 26 -6.06 -12.33 -13.03
N ASP A 27 -6.31 -12.95 -14.19
CA ASP A 27 -6.15 -12.30 -15.48
C ASP A 27 -7.28 -11.29 -15.77
N THR A 28 -7.12 -10.54 -16.87
CA THR A 28 -8.10 -9.51 -17.29
C THR A 28 -9.50 -10.08 -17.54
N GLU A 29 -9.61 -11.30 -18.06
CA GLU A 29 -10.89 -11.92 -18.38
C GLU A 29 -11.63 -12.35 -17.12
N ALA A 30 -10.92 -12.99 -16.19
CA ALA A 30 -11.42 -13.36 -14.88
C ALA A 30 -11.80 -12.12 -14.06
N ALA A 31 -10.96 -11.08 -14.04
CA ALA A 31 -11.28 -9.82 -13.37
C ALA A 31 -12.58 -9.20 -13.91
N ALA A 32 -12.75 -9.15 -15.23
CA ALA A 32 -13.97 -8.63 -15.85
C ALA A 32 -15.22 -9.44 -15.48
N ARG A 33 -15.14 -10.78 -15.46
CA ARG A 33 -16.24 -11.66 -15.00
C ARG A 33 -16.61 -11.44 -13.54
N LEU A 34 -15.63 -11.10 -12.71
CA LEU A 34 -15.81 -10.81 -11.28
C LEU A 34 -16.25 -9.36 -11.00
N GLY A 35 -16.54 -8.57 -12.05
CA GLY A 35 -17.02 -7.19 -11.91
C GLY A 35 -15.92 -6.14 -11.83
N GLY A 36 -14.68 -6.51 -12.15
CA GLY A 36 -13.58 -5.56 -12.29
C GLY A 36 -13.88 -4.49 -13.34
N THR A 37 -13.45 -3.27 -13.04
CA THR A 37 -13.82 -2.09 -13.81
C THR A 37 -12.96 -1.91 -15.06
N GLY A 38 -11.76 -2.49 -15.06
CA GLY A 38 -10.78 -2.36 -16.14
C GLY A 38 -10.23 -0.93 -16.28
N ARG A 39 -10.45 -0.08 -15.27
CA ARG A 39 -10.04 1.33 -15.27
C ARG A 39 -8.66 1.53 -14.64
N ALA A 40 -8.16 0.53 -13.93
CA ALA A 40 -6.92 0.60 -13.19
C ALA A 40 -5.91 -0.49 -13.55
N ASP A 41 -4.63 -0.20 -13.28
CA ASP A 41 -3.54 -1.18 -13.40
C ASP A 41 -3.54 -2.19 -12.25
N GLU A 42 -4.30 -1.92 -11.20
CA GLU A 42 -4.49 -2.78 -10.04
C GLU A 42 -5.94 -2.63 -9.58
N GLU A 43 -6.60 -3.74 -9.28
CA GLU A 43 -7.93 -3.74 -8.63
C GLU A 43 -8.03 -4.94 -7.68
N LEU A 44 -8.35 -4.69 -6.40
CA LEU A 44 -8.79 -5.74 -5.49
C LEU A 44 -10.31 -5.91 -5.58
N LEU A 45 -10.75 -7.07 -6.07
CA LEU A 45 -12.15 -7.46 -6.13
C LEU A 45 -12.49 -8.22 -4.84
N VAL A 46 -13.63 -7.87 -4.26
CA VAL A 46 -14.07 -8.39 -2.97
C VAL A 46 -15.52 -8.83 -3.11
N HIS A 47 -15.82 -10.07 -2.73
CA HIS A 47 -17.17 -10.61 -2.69
C HIS A 47 -17.46 -11.23 -1.32
N GLU A 48 -18.53 -10.77 -0.67
CA GLU A 48 -19.02 -11.34 0.57
C GLU A 48 -19.99 -12.49 0.24
N ALA A 49 -19.65 -13.71 0.67
CA ALA A 49 -20.43 -14.91 0.44
C ALA A 49 -20.74 -15.61 1.78
N GLY A 50 -21.84 -15.19 2.41
CA GLY A 50 -22.22 -15.70 3.72
C GLY A 50 -21.26 -15.26 4.82
N ASP A 51 -20.57 -16.22 5.45
CA ASP A 51 -19.52 -16.00 6.46
C ASP A 51 -18.10 -15.95 5.88
N ALA A 52 -17.97 -16.14 4.55
CA ALA A 52 -16.71 -16.09 3.85
C ALA A 52 -16.51 -14.77 3.08
N LEU A 53 -15.24 -14.40 2.92
CA LEU A 53 -14.81 -13.32 2.04
C LEU A 53 -13.98 -13.91 0.91
N GLU A 54 -14.43 -13.70 -0.32
CA GLU A 54 -13.69 -14.07 -1.52
C GLU A 54 -12.95 -12.84 -2.05
N LEU A 55 -11.68 -13.04 -2.41
CA LEU A 55 -10.81 -11.99 -2.91
C LEU A 55 -10.28 -12.37 -4.28
N ALA A 56 -10.05 -11.39 -5.14
CA ALA A 56 -9.26 -11.56 -6.36
C ALA A 56 -8.45 -10.29 -6.60
N LEU A 57 -7.15 -10.45 -6.83
CA LEU A 57 -6.23 -9.35 -7.11
C LEU A 57 -5.97 -9.27 -8.61
N TYR A 58 -6.46 -8.24 -9.26
CA TYR A 58 -6.11 -7.96 -10.65
C TYR A 58 -4.88 -7.06 -10.69
N LEU A 59 -3.90 -7.43 -11.52
CA LEU A 59 -2.76 -6.60 -11.89
C LEU A 59 -2.68 -6.59 -13.41
N SER A 60 -2.62 -5.40 -14.03
CA SER A 60 -2.64 -5.30 -15.48
C SER A 60 -1.40 -5.96 -16.10
N PRO A 61 -1.53 -6.64 -17.25
CA PRO A 61 -0.37 -7.21 -17.94
C PRO A 61 0.72 -6.18 -18.22
N ALA A 62 0.33 -4.95 -18.58
CA ALA A 62 1.25 -3.84 -18.81
C ALA A 62 2.07 -3.45 -17.56
N LEU A 63 1.45 -3.48 -16.37
CA LEU A 63 2.15 -3.27 -15.12
C LEU A 63 3.16 -4.39 -14.85
N LEU A 64 2.74 -5.64 -15.01
CA LEU A 64 3.61 -6.81 -14.80
C LEU A 64 4.79 -6.81 -15.78
N ASP A 65 4.56 -6.49 -17.05
CA ASP A 65 5.61 -6.41 -18.08
C ASP A 65 6.65 -5.33 -17.78
N ARG A 66 6.23 -4.16 -17.26
CA ARG A 66 7.15 -3.09 -16.80
C ARG A 66 8.02 -3.54 -15.63
N LEU A 67 7.50 -4.39 -14.74
CA LEU A 67 8.19 -4.85 -13.55
C LEU A 67 9.01 -6.13 -13.75
N LYS A 68 8.73 -6.89 -14.80
CA LYS A 68 9.39 -8.16 -15.14
C LYS A 68 10.93 -8.08 -15.15
N PRO A 69 11.59 -7.03 -15.68
CA PRO A 69 13.05 -6.94 -15.65
C PRO A 69 13.66 -6.91 -14.25
N TYR A 70 12.88 -6.53 -13.23
CA TYR A 70 13.36 -6.34 -11.85
C TYR A 70 12.96 -7.48 -10.90
N GLU A 71 12.23 -8.48 -11.36
CA GLU A 71 11.59 -9.49 -10.51
C GLU A 71 12.59 -10.21 -9.59
N SER A 72 13.74 -10.60 -10.15
CA SER A 72 14.83 -11.29 -9.44
C SER A 72 15.93 -10.36 -8.94
N GLY A 73 15.84 -9.06 -9.25
CA GLY A 73 16.87 -8.08 -8.94
C GLY A 73 16.78 -7.51 -7.52
N PRO A 74 17.84 -6.82 -7.04
CA PRO A 74 17.76 -5.94 -5.88
C PRO A 74 16.64 -4.90 -6.06
N LEU A 75 15.79 -4.69 -5.05
CA LEU A 75 14.69 -3.70 -5.16
C LEU A 75 15.22 -2.27 -5.35
N GLY A 76 16.51 -2.01 -5.06
CA GLY A 76 17.12 -0.72 -5.30
C GLY A 76 16.95 -0.26 -6.75
N TYR A 77 17.14 -1.17 -7.70
CA TYR A 77 17.01 -0.87 -9.13
C TYR A 77 15.57 -0.53 -9.54
N VAL A 78 14.57 -1.27 -9.06
CA VAL A 78 13.17 -0.94 -9.39
C VAL A 78 12.75 0.38 -8.75
N LEU A 79 13.23 0.71 -7.55
CA LEU A 79 12.91 1.99 -6.91
C LEU A 79 13.54 3.20 -7.64
N ASP A 80 14.69 3.01 -8.29
CA ASP A 80 15.31 4.07 -9.10
C ASP A 80 14.65 4.22 -10.47
N SER A 81 14.31 3.10 -11.13
CA SER A 81 13.89 3.09 -12.54
C SER A 81 12.38 3.00 -12.75
N GLU A 82 11.64 2.36 -11.85
CA GLU A 82 10.21 2.06 -12.01
C GLU A 82 9.46 2.13 -10.67
N LEU A 83 9.69 3.20 -9.91
CA LEU A 83 9.02 3.44 -8.63
C LEU A 83 7.49 3.44 -8.78
N ALA A 84 6.96 4.03 -9.86
CA ALA A 84 5.53 4.14 -10.07
C ALA A 84 4.88 2.75 -10.19
N GLY A 85 5.42 1.89 -11.04
CA GLY A 85 4.95 0.51 -11.16
C GLY A 85 5.12 -0.28 -9.86
N TYR A 86 6.25 -0.13 -9.17
CA TYR A 86 6.47 -0.80 -7.89
C TYR A 86 5.43 -0.39 -6.84
N CYS A 87 5.12 0.91 -6.75
CA CYS A 87 4.09 1.44 -5.87
C CYS A 87 2.69 0.93 -6.24
N GLN A 88 2.35 0.83 -7.52
CA GLN A 88 1.05 0.26 -7.97
C GLN A 88 0.92 -1.21 -7.57
N LEU A 89 1.97 -2.01 -7.74
CA LEU A 89 1.97 -3.41 -7.29
C LEU A 89 1.88 -3.48 -5.76
N ALA A 90 2.61 -2.62 -5.04
CA ALA A 90 2.59 -2.60 -3.59
C ALA A 90 1.24 -2.16 -3.00
N GLU A 91 0.52 -1.28 -3.68
CA GLU A 91 -0.85 -0.87 -3.34
C GLU A 91 -1.80 -2.06 -3.36
N GLY A 92 -1.80 -2.87 -4.43
CA GLY A 92 -2.66 -4.05 -4.49
C GLY A 92 -2.34 -5.12 -3.46
N VAL A 93 -1.05 -5.35 -3.20
CA VAL A 93 -0.63 -6.27 -2.12
C VAL A 93 -1.02 -5.73 -0.75
N SER A 94 -0.88 -4.41 -0.53
CA SER A 94 -1.34 -3.75 0.69
C SER A 94 -2.84 -3.90 0.89
N HIS A 95 -3.64 -3.62 -0.15
CA HIS A 95 -5.09 -3.78 -0.11
C HIS A 95 -5.47 -5.22 0.24
N PHE A 96 -4.91 -6.19 -0.48
CA PHE A 96 -5.16 -7.61 -0.24
C PHE A 96 -4.84 -7.99 1.21
N LEU A 97 -3.63 -7.66 1.67
CA LEU A 97 -3.16 -8.02 3.00
C LEU A 97 -3.98 -7.35 4.10
N TYR A 98 -4.33 -6.07 3.92
CA TYR A 98 -5.12 -5.31 4.89
C TYR A 98 -6.56 -5.83 5.00
N VAL A 99 -7.20 -6.15 3.87
CA VAL A 99 -8.55 -6.73 3.86
C VAL A 99 -8.53 -8.12 4.49
N ALA A 100 -7.61 -9.00 4.08
CA ALA A 100 -7.49 -10.35 4.65
C ALA A 100 -7.24 -10.31 6.16
N HIS A 101 -6.29 -9.47 6.60
CA HIS A 101 -5.98 -9.30 8.02
C HIS A 101 -7.18 -8.74 8.81
N THR A 102 -7.89 -7.75 8.27
CA THR A 102 -9.00 -7.09 8.96
C THR A 102 -10.22 -8.01 9.05
N ALA A 103 -10.53 -8.75 7.98
CA ALA A 103 -11.58 -9.76 7.94
C ALA A 103 -11.32 -10.90 8.93
N ALA A 104 -10.08 -11.40 9.03
CA ALA A 104 -9.71 -12.42 10.01
C ALA A 104 -9.91 -11.99 11.47
N HIS A 105 -10.02 -10.68 11.73
CA HIS A 105 -10.29 -10.12 13.06
C HIS A 105 -11.76 -9.67 13.23
N GLY A 106 -12.66 -10.03 12.30
CA GLY A 106 -14.09 -9.68 12.36
C GLY A 106 -14.36 -8.18 12.30
N ARG A 107 -13.46 -7.40 11.69
CA ARG A 107 -13.57 -5.95 11.57
C ARG A 107 -14.00 -5.56 10.16
N THR A 108 -14.71 -4.44 10.05
CA THR A 108 -15.07 -3.83 8.77
C THR A 108 -13.92 -2.97 8.24
N VAL A 109 -13.85 -2.84 6.91
CA VAL A 109 -12.89 -1.97 6.21
C VAL A 109 -13.66 -0.92 5.42
N SER A 110 -13.35 0.36 5.66
CA SER A 110 -13.80 1.46 4.81
C SER A 110 -12.84 1.68 3.64
N LEU A 111 -13.36 2.15 2.50
CA LEU A 111 -12.51 2.47 1.36
C LEU A 111 -11.50 3.58 1.68
N LEU A 112 -11.83 4.54 2.54
CA LEU A 112 -10.89 5.62 2.88
C LEU A 112 -9.72 5.13 3.74
N GLU A 113 -9.97 4.27 4.75
CA GLU A 113 -8.87 3.73 5.56
C GLU A 113 -7.98 2.79 4.75
N LEU A 114 -8.56 2.07 3.78
CA LEU A 114 -7.84 1.15 2.91
C LEU A 114 -6.81 1.91 2.06
N GLU A 115 -7.26 2.95 1.36
CA GLU A 115 -6.41 3.81 0.53
C GLU A 115 -5.36 4.55 1.40
N ALA A 116 -5.75 5.06 2.57
CA ALA A 116 -4.82 5.73 3.47
C ALA A 116 -3.73 4.77 3.96
N GLN A 117 -4.09 3.54 4.31
CA GLN A 117 -3.11 2.53 4.71
C GLN A 117 -2.18 2.18 3.55
N ALA A 118 -2.69 2.03 2.33
CA ALA A 118 -1.87 1.72 1.15
C ALA A 118 -0.83 2.81 0.85
N GLU A 119 -1.18 4.09 1.03
CA GLU A 119 -0.22 5.18 0.92
C GLU A 119 0.92 5.10 1.95
N VAL A 120 0.60 4.72 3.19
CA VAL A 120 1.61 4.50 4.24
C VAL A 120 2.48 3.29 3.92
N ASP A 121 1.87 2.21 3.42
CA ASP A 121 2.56 0.97 3.04
C ASP A 121 3.56 1.24 1.92
N LYS A 122 3.15 1.93 0.85
CA LYS A 122 4.03 2.37 -0.25
C LYS A 122 5.24 3.13 0.28
N PHE A 123 5.03 4.10 1.17
CA PHE A 123 6.13 4.84 1.80
C PHE A 123 7.04 3.93 2.62
N ALA A 124 6.48 3.10 3.49
CA ALA A 124 7.23 2.24 4.40
C ALA A 124 8.10 1.21 3.66
N VAL A 125 7.54 0.51 2.66
CA VAL A 125 8.30 -0.50 1.89
C VAL A 125 9.43 0.13 1.09
N CYS A 126 9.23 1.33 0.53
CA CYS A 126 10.28 2.04 -0.21
C CYS A 126 11.35 2.60 0.72
N LEU A 127 10.96 3.16 1.86
CA LEU A 127 11.86 3.74 2.85
C LEU A 127 12.79 2.67 3.44
N LEU A 128 12.20 1.56 3.90
CA LEU A 128 12.93 0.52 4.63
C LEU A 128 13.87 -0.29 3.73
N HIS A 129 13.58 -0.36 2.43
CA HIS A 129 14.50 -0.97 1.47
C HIS A 129 15.87 -0.26 1.41
N ARG A 130 15.92 1.04 1.71
CA ARG A 130 17.17 1.83 1.77
C ARG A 130 17.48 2.32 3.19
N TRP A 131 17.08 1.54 4.20
CA TRP A 131 17.43 1.89 5.57
C TRP A 131 18.94 1.77 5.79
N GLY A 132 19.60 2.89 6.09
CA GLY A 132 21.06 2.95 6.19
C GLY A 132 21.60 4.30 5.74
N GLU A 133 22.87 4.38 5.36
CA GLU A 133 23.44 5.63 4.87
C GLU A 133 22.59 6.24 3.74
N GLY A 134 22.33 7.55 3.81
CA GLY A 134 21.47 8.25 2.84
C GLY A 134 19.95 8.19 3.08
N VAL A 135 19.44 7.41 4.05
CA VAL A 135 17.97 7.30 4.28
C VAL A 135 17.27 8.66 4.52
N GLY A 136 17.97 9.64 5.10
CA GLY A 136 17.42 10.98 5.33
C GLY A 136 17.04 11.66 4.02
N ALA A 137 17.97 11.76 3.07
CA ALA A 137 17.73 12.34 1.75
C ALA A 137 16.67 11.52 0.98
N TRP A 138 16.77 10.19 1.04
CA TRP A 138 15.80 9.30 0.40
C TRP A 138 14.38 9.48 0.94
N SER A 139 14.22 9.62 2.26
CA SER A 139 12.89 9.80 2.88
C SER A 139 12.23 11.12 2.48
N GLN A 140 13.01 12.18 2.29
CA GLN A 140 12.52 13.47 1.79
C GLN A 140 12.09 13.37 0.33
N GLU A 141 12.90 12.70 -0.49
CA GLU A 141 12.57 12.45 -1.89
C GLU A 141 11.29 11.61 -2.02
N LEU A 142 11.16 10.54 -1.23
CA LEU A 142 9.96 9.70 -1.21
C LEU A 142 8.71 10.48 -0.81
N LEU A 143 8.79 11.33 0.22
CA LEU A 143 7.63 12.15 0.59
C LEU A 143 7.17 13.04 -0.56
N GLN A 144 8.11 13.69 -1.24
CA GLN A 144 7.76 14.53 -2.40
C GLN A 144 7.17 13.71 -3.54
N ARG A 145 7.76 12.56 -3.87
CA ARG A 145 7.32 11.73 -5.00
C ARG A 145 5.97 11.05 -4.75
N LEU A 146 5.72 10.59 -3.53
CA LEU A 146 4.50 9.84 -3.19
C LEU A 146 3.33 10.74 -2.77
N PHE A 147 3.59 11.96 -2.29
CA PHE A 147 2.52 12.81 -1.76
C PHE A 147 2.41 14.19 -2.40
N ASP A 148 3.52 14.80 -2.86
CA ASP A 148 3.47 16.16 -3.42
C ASP A 148 3.39 16.19 -4.96
N ARG A 149 3.96 15.18 -5.63
CA ARG A 149 4.02 15.06 -7.10
C ARG A 149 3.04 14.03 -7.65
N VAL A 150 1.87 13.92 -7.04
CA VAL A 150 0.83 12.97 -7.44
C VAL A 150 -0.08 13.54 -8.52
N SER A 151 -0.66 12.66 -9.32
CA SER A 151 -1.66 13.01 -10.33
C SER A 151 -2.77 11.99 -10.32
N TYR A 152 -4.01 12.47 -10.29
CA TYR A 152 -5.19 11.63 -10.27
C TYR A 152 -5.77 11.47 -11.67
N ARG A 153 -6.34 10.29 -11.96
CA ARG A 153 -7.02 10.03 -13.24
C ARG A 153 -8.14 11.04 -13.47
N LYS A 154 -8.35 11.42 -14.73
CA LYS A 154 -9.36 12.44 -15.11
C LYS A 154 -10.79 11.93 -14.97
N GLN A 155 -11.00 10.63 -15.11
CA GLN A 155 -12.30 9.97 -15.15
C GLN A 155 -12.85 9.57 -13.77
N LEU A 156 -12.21 10.04 -12.69
CA LEU A 156 -12.72 9.80 -11.33
C LEU A 156 -13.97 10.64 -11.08
N SER A 157 -14.97 10.01 -10.47
CA SER A 157 -16.09 10.71 -9.83
C SER A 157 -15.58 11.64 -8.73
N ALA A 158 -16.41 12.61 -8.33
CA ALA A 158 -16.07 13.53 -7.25
C ALA A 158 -15.78 12.79 -5.92
N GLN A 159 -16.51 11.70 -5.63
CA GLN A 159 -16.31 10.90 -4.44
C GLN A 159 -15.01 10.08 -4.49
N GLU A 160 -14.70 9.44 -5.62
CA GLU A 160 -13.43 8.73 -5.80
C GLU A 160 -12.26 9.70 -5.66
N ARG A 161 -12.32 10.86 -6.33
CA ARG A 161 -11.30 11.90 -6.24
C ARG A 161 -11.10 12.37 -4.81
N TRP A 162 -12.18 12.72 -4.10
CA TRP A 162 -12.09 13.13 -2.70
C TRP A 162 -11.43 12.07 -1.83
N ARG A 163 -11.77 10.79 -2.02
CA ARG A 163 -11.19 9.69 -1.26
C ARG A 163 -9.68 9.60 -1.47
N TYR A 164 -9.19 9.66 -2.71
CA TYR A 164 -7.75 9.62 -2.99
C TYR A 164 -7.02 10.85 -2.45
N GLU A 165 -7.59 12.05 -2.62
CA GLU A 165 -7.01 13.30 -2.11
C GLU A 165 -6.94 13.30 -0.58
N GLU A 166 -7.98 12.82 0.09
CA GLU A 166 -8.04 12.76 1.55
C GLU A 166 -7.11 11.67 2.12
N ALA A 167 -7.08 10.48 1.50
CA ALA A 167 -6.13 9.43 1.86
C ALA A 167 -4.68 9.95 1.73
N ASN A 168 -4.35 10.57 0.60
CA ASN A 168 -3.02 11.14 0.38
C ASN A 168 -2.67 12.20 1.43
N ARG A 169 -3.60 13.13 1.72
CA ARG A 169 -3.41 14.18 2.72
C ARG A 169 -3.14 13.63 4.13
N LEU A 170 -3.93 12.65 4.56
CA LEU A 170 -3.80 12.03 5.88
C LEU A 170 -2.50 11.23 6.00
N SER A 171 -2.22 10.39 5.02
CA SER A 171 -1.02 9.54 5.02
C SER A 171 0.26 10.37 4.89
N ARG A 172 0.25 11.45 4.10
CA ARG A 172 1.36 12.41 4.04
C ARG A 172 1.69 12.98 5.42
N ARG A 173 0.68 13.41 6.18
CA ARG A 173 0.88 13.96 7.54
C ARG A 173 1.50 12.93 8.46
N PHE A 174 0.98 11.70 8.43
CA PHE A 174 1.52 10.60 9.22
C PHE A 174 2.98 10.30 8.84
N CYS A 175 3.28 10.10 7.56
CA CYS A 175 4.63 9.81 7.08
C CYS A 175 5.62 10.96 7.35
N ALA A 176 5.17 12.23 7.29
CA ALA A 176 5.96 13.39 7.69
C ALA A 176 6.32 13.35 9.18
N ARG A 177 5.41 12.91 10.06
CA ARG A 177 5.71 12.72 11.48
C ARG A 177 6.75 11.62 11.71
N LEU A 178 6.70 10.54 10.94
CA LEU A 178 7.67 9.45 11.03
C LEU A 178 9.10 9.89 10.72
N MET A 179 9.29 11.02 10.02
CA MET A 179 10.62 11.54 9.69
C MET A 179 11.48 11.85 10.90
N GLY A 180 10.88 12.18 12.06
CA GLY A 180 11.65 12.36 13.30
C GLY A 180 12.45 11.11 13.66
N HIS A 181 11.83 9.93 13.51
CA HIS A 181 12.49 8.64 13.74
C HIS A 181 13.53 8.32 12.67
N VAL A 182 13.27 8.71 11.41
CA VAL A 182 14.22 8.55 10.30
C VAL A 182 15.48 9.38 10.56
N ALA A 183 15.33 10.67 10.90
CA ALA A 183 16.44 11.56 11.21
C ALA A 183 17.25 11.07 12.42
N ALA A 184 16.56 10.58 13.45
CA ALA A 184 17.18 10.02 14.65
C ALA A 184 17.69 8.57 14.50
N ARG A 185 17.54 7.95 13.32
CA ARG A 185 17.91 6.55 13.04
C ARG A 185 17.25 5.52 13.98
N ARG A 186 16.04 5.81 14.44
CA ARG A 186 15.28 4.98 15.39
C ARG A 186 14.34 4.02 14.67
N LEU A 187 14.91 2.96 14.09
CA LEU A 187 14.13 1.94 13.37
C LEU A 187 13.07 1.29 14.28
N ASP A 188 13.41 1.05 15.54
CA ASP A 188 12.51 0.51 16.57
C ASP A 188 11.26 1.37 16.77
N ARG A 189 11.44 2.70 16.81
CA ARG A 189 10.33 3.66 16.99
C ARG A 189 9.51 3.83 15.72
N LEU A 190 10.17 3.86 14.56
CA LEU A 190 9.51 3.88 13.26
C LEU A 190 8.58 2.67 13.10
N LEU A 191 9.11 1.46 13.32
CA LEU A 191 8.31 0.23 13.24
C LEU A 191 7.23 0.17 14.32
N GLY A 192 7.52 0.68 15.52
CA GLY A 192 6.54 0.80 16.60
C GLY A 192 5.31 1.62 16.18
N ASP A 193 5.52 2.80 15.60
CA ASP A 193 4.44 3.69 15.14
C ASP A 193 3.67 3.08 13.96
N LEU A 194 4.36 2.47 12.99
CA LEU A 194 3.72 1.76 11.87
C LEU A 194 2.83 0.61 12.36
N ARG A 195 3.33 -0.23 13.28
CA ARG A 195 2.59 -1.36 13.87
C ARG A 195 1.41 -0.89 14.70
N TYR A 196 1.58 0.17 15.47
CA TYR A 196 0.49 0.76 16.24
C TYR A 196 -0.62 1.24 15.31
N ALA A 197 -0.27 2.03 14.30
CA ALA A 197 -1.23 2.53 13.32
C ALA A 197 -1.97 1.40 12.59
N TYR A 198 -1.27 0.35 12.17
CA TYR A 198 -1.88 -0.77 11.42
C TYR A 198 -3.02 -1.45 12.19
N ARG A 199 -2.87 -1.59 13.52
CA ARG A 199 -3.84 -2.25 14.42
C ARG A 199 -5.07 -1.40 14.74
N LEU A 200 -5.03 -0.10 14.50
CA LEU A 200 -6.20 0.76 14.72
C LEU A 200 -7.31 0.43 13.72
N GLY A 201 -8.57 0.49 14.17
CA GLY A 201 -9.72 0.50 13.25
C GLY A 201 -9.91 1.86 12.58
N ALA A 202 -10.74 1.91 11.54
CA ALA A 202 -10.96 3.05 10.64
C ALA A 202 -10.90 4.43 11.32
N GLU A 203 -11.83 4.72 12.23
CA GLU A 203 -11.95 6.06 12.84
C GLU A 203 -10.69 6.41 13.66
N ALA A 204 -10.20 5.47 14.47
CA ALA A 204 -9.00 5.69 15.28
C ALA A 204 -7.74 5.89 14.40
N LYS A 205 -7.63 5.14 13.29
CA LYS A 205 -6.54 5.24 12.34
C LYS A 205 -6.52 6.59 11.63
N LEU A 206 -7.65 6.98 11.04
CA LEU A 206 -7.77 8.25 10.32
C LEU A 206 -7.56 9.43 11.26
N ARG A 207 -8.07 9.37 12.50
CA ARG A 207 -7.72 10.34 13.55
C ARG A 207 -6.22 10.33 13.82
N HIS A 208 -5.62 9.17 14.06
CA HIS A 208 -4.19 9.07 14.34
C HIS A 208 -3.30 9.66 13.23
N PHE A 209 -3.70 9.50 11.96
CA PHE A 209 -3.05 10.11 10.80
C PHE A 209 -3.28 11.63 10.72
N ALA A 210 -4.48 12.08 11.08
CA ALA A 210 -4.83 13.50 11.07
C ALA A 210 -4.13 14.31 12.16
N HIS A 211 -3.83 13.71 13.31
CA HIS A 211 -3.16 14.38 14.42
C HIS A 211 -1.66 14.55 14.13
N GLY A 212 -1.16 15.79 14.14
CA GLY A 212 0.26 16.14 14.03
C GLY A 212 0.46 17.48 13.29
N GLY A 213 0.92 18.57 13.90
CA GLY A 213 1.31 18.82 15.30
C GLY A 213 0.56 19.96 15.97
#